data_AF-A0A925LTJ9-F1
#
_entry.id   AF-A0A925LTJ9-F1
#
_cell.length_a   1.000
_cell.length_b   1.000
_cell.length_c   1.000
_cell.angle_alpha   90.00
_cell.angle_beta   90.00
_cell.angle_gamma   90.00
#
_symmetry.space_group_name_H-M   'P 1'
#
loop_
_entity.id
_entity.type
_entity.pdbx_description
1 polymer ?
#
loop_
_entity_poly.entity_id
_entity_poly.type
_entity_poly.pdbx_seq_one_letter_code
_entity_poly.pdbx_strand_id
1 'polypeptide(L)'
;MQSQQGLAVLRQIEDNMASLRSSLKLGGTVTQVDTRRLQPIASSLESLADQLDWDVRNWLNTERPAYRNEALQASATFMKRTQRLSKMMNTAPTLTELQKEADSLYLEWQAIYSFLSRCNTADRAYLSQAAREIRTDLTELNSQLRL
;
A
#
# COMPACT_ATOMS: atom_id res chain seq x y z
N MET A 1 12.01 -8.14 -24.80
CA MET A 1 12.29 -6.70 -24.62
C MET A 1 11.30 -5.95 -23.71
N GLN A 2 10.11 -6.49 -23.41
CA GLN A 2 9.13 -5.83 -22.51
C GLN A 2 9.44 -5.94 -20.99
N SER A 3 10.40 -6.78 -20.56
CA SER A 3 10.73 -6.95 -19.13
C SER A 3 11.60 -5.83 -18.57
N GLN A 4 12.42 -5.16 -19.39
CA GLN A 4 13.34 -4.10 -18.92
C GLN A 4 12.65 -2.74 -18.75
N GLN A 5 11.65 -2.42 -19.58
CA GLN A 5 10.88 -1.17 -19.45
C GLN A 5 9.96 -1.18 -18.22
N GLY A 6 9.38 -2.33 -17.87
CA GLY A 6 8.58 -2.48 -16.65
C GLY A 6 9.40 -2.27 -15.37
N LEU A 7 10.63 -2.79 -15.32
CA LEU A 7 11.55 -2.62 -14.19
C LEU A 7 12.09 -1.18 -14.05
N ALA A 8 12.30 -0.48 -15.16
CA ALA A 8 12.77 0.91 -15.16
C ALA A 8 11.73 1.89 -14.60
N VAL A 9 10.45 1.69 -14.95
CA VAL A 9 9.34 2.47 -14.38
C VAL A 9 9.28 2.25 -12.86
N LEU A 10 9.49 1.02 -12.39
CA LEU A 10 9.41 0.67 -10.96
C LEU A 10 10.51 1.31 -10.11
N ARG A 11 11.77 1.34 -10.58
CA ARG A 11 12.85 2.07 -9.89
C ARG A 11 12.62 3.57 -9.84
N GLN A 12 12.16 4.16 -10.94
CA GLN A 12 11.88 5.59 -10.99
C GLN A 12 10.73 5.99 -10.04
N ILE A 13 9.84 5.04 -9.74
CA ILE A 13 8.77 5.20 -8.75
C ILE A 13 9.31 5.09 -7.31
N GLU A 14 10.23 4.17 -7.02
CA GLU A 14 10.90 4.05 -5.71
C GLU A 14 11.70 5.32 -5.36
N ASP A 15 12.42 5.87 -6.33
CA ASP A 15 13.23 7.10 -6.16
C ASP A 15 12.36 8.35 -5.93
N ASN A 16 11.24 8.46 -6.65
CA ASN A 16 10.32 9.60 -6.48
C ASN A 16 9.65 9.60 -5.09
N MET A 17 9.39 8.44 -4.48
CA MET A 17 8.79 8.35 -3.16
C MET A 17 9.77 8.61 -2.01
N ALA A 18 11.02 8.15 -2.13
CA ALA A 18 12.08 8.52 -1.20
C ALA A 18 12.35 10.04 -1.25
N SER A 19 12.32 10.62 -2.46
CA SER A 19 12.45 12.06 -2.69
C SER A 19 11.28 12.86 -2.08
N LEU A 20 10.04 12.43 -2.30
CA LEU A 20 8.84 13.03 -1.66
C LEU A 20 8.91 12.96 -0.14
N ARG A 21 9.40 11.84 0.43
CA ARG A 21 9.60 11.68 1.88
C ARG A 21 10.61 12.67 2.45
N SER A 22 11.69 12.97 1.73
CA SER A 22 12.70 13.93 2.16
C SER A 22 12.24 15.39 2.04
N SER A 23 11.46 15.70 0.99
CA SER A 23 11.03 17.07 0.65
C SER A 23 9.91 17.58 1.56
N LEU A 24 9.10 16.67 2.11
CA LEU A 24 7.90 16.99 2.90
C LEU A 24 8.15 17.05 4.42
N LYS A 25 9.40 17.21 4.88
CA LYS A 25 9.72 17.56 6.28
C LYS A 25 9.40 19.03 6.62
N LEU A 26 8.37 19.61 6.03
CA LEU A 26 7.93 20.97 6.33
C LEU A 26 6.81 20.88 7.37
N GLY A 27 7.18 21.16 8.62
CA GLY A 27 6.27 21.16 9.75
C GLY A 27 5.22 22.25 9.62
N GLY A 28 3.98 21.83 9.38
CA GLY A 28 2.78 22.63 9.59
C GLY A 28 2.12 22.29 10.92
N THR A 29 1.74 23.31 11.69
CA THR A 29 0.97 23.22 12.94
C THR A 29 -0.51 22.93 12.69
N VAL A 30 -0.83 21.87 11.93
CA VAL A 30 -2.21 21.39 11.76
C VAL A 30 -2.51 20.39 12.88
N THR A 31 -3.18 20.85 13.93
CA THR A 31 -3.52 20.04 15.12
C THR A 31 -4.74 19.15 14.92
N GLN A 32 -5.55 19.36 13.89
CA GLN A 32 -6.72 18.53 13.60
C GLN A 32 -6.76 18.09 12.13
N VAL A 33 -6.77 16.78 11.92
CA VAL A 33 -6.92 16.17 10.60
C VAL A 33 -8.40 16.07 10.25
N ASP A 34 -8.79 16.52 9.05
CA ASP A 34 -10.15 16.29 8.55
C ASP A 34 -10.29 14.83 8.09
N THR A 35 -10.62 13.94 9.03
CA THR A 35 -10.80 12.50 8.76
C THR A 35 -11.88 12.22 7.72
N ARG A 36 -12.83 13.15 7.50
CA ARG A 36 -13.88 12.98 6.47
C ARG A 36 -13.30 12.95 5.06
N ARG A 37 -12.17 13.63 4.84
CA ARG A 37 -11.45 13.62 3.55
C ARG A 37 -10.61 12.36 3.36
N LEU A 38 -10.17 11.76 4.46
CA LEU A 38 -9.36 10.54 4.46
C LEU A 38 -10.20 9.26 4.45
N GLN A 39 -11.43 9.32 4.93
CA GLN A 39 -12.34 8.18 5.02
C GLN A 39 -12.51 7.44 3.68
N PRO A 40 -12.76 8.11 2.53
CA PRO A 40 -12.89 7.41 1.25
C PRO A 40 -11.61 6.66 0.85
N ILE A 41 -10.44 7.26 1.12
CA ILE A 41 -9.13 6.65 0.79
C ILE A 41 -8.89 5.43 1.69
N ALA A 42 -9.19 5.54 2.99
CA ALA A 42 -9.05 4.42 3.93
C ALA A 42 -9.97 3.25 3.57
N SER A 43 -11.22 3.52 3.19
CA SER A 43 -12.17 2.49 2.76
C SER A 43 -11.80 1.86 1.42
N SER A 44 -11.25 2.64 0.49
CA SER A 44 -10.72 2.12 -0.78
C SER A 44 -9.53 1.18 -0.54
N LEU A 45 -8.55 1.61 0.28
CA LEU A 45 -7.41 0.77 0.67
C LEU A 45 -7.83 -0.52 1.38
N GLU A 46 -8.85 -0.46 2.24
CA GLU A 46 -9.40 -1.65 2.91
C GLU A 46 -9.99 -2.64 1.89
N SER A 47 -10.81 -2.15 0.96
CA SER A 47 -11.44 -2.95 -0.09
C SER A 47 -10.41 -3.57 -1.05
N LEU A 48 -9.42 -2.78 -1.46
CA LEU A 48 -8.33 -3.23 -2.33
C LEU A 48 -7.43 -4.25 -1.64
N ALA A 49 -7.18 -4.10 -0.33
CA ALA A 49 -6.40 -5.05 0.43
C ALA A 49 -7.11 -6.40 0.61
N ASP A 50 -8.44 -6.39 0.77
CA ASP A 50 -9.25 -7.62 0.82
C ASP A 50 -9.20 -8.35 -0.53
N GLN A 51 -9.41 -7.62 -1.64
CA GLN A 51 -9.27 -8.18 -2.99
C GLN A 51 -7.86 -8.74 -3.24
N LEU A 52 -6.82 -7.98 -2.87
CA LEU A 52 -5.44 -8.42 -3.01
C LEU A 52 -5.16 -9.69 -2.21
N ASP A 53 -5.68 -9.80 -0.98
CA ASP A 53 -5.50 -10.99 -0.15
C ASP A 53 -6.14 -12.22 -0.78
N TRP A 54 -7.32 -12.07 -1.38
CA TRP A 54 -7.97 -13.12 -2.13
C TRP A 54 -7.15 -13.54 -3.37
N ASP A 55 -6.68 -12.57 -4.17
CA ASP A 55 -5.87 -12.83 -5.37
C ASP A 55 -4.54 -13.52 -5.03
N VAL A 56 -3.86 -13.07 -3.97
CA VAL A 56 -2.60 -13.66 -3.50
C VAL A 56 -2.81 -15.10 -3.04
N ARG A 57 -3.89 -15.38 -2.30
CA ARG A 57 -4.22 -16.75 -1.89
C ARG A 57 -4.44 -17.67 -3.09
N ASN A 58 -5.18 -17.19 -4.10
CA ASN A 58 -5.44 -17.96 -5.31
C ASN A 58 -4.17 -18.26 -6.10
N TRP A 59 -3.34 -17.24 -6.32
CA TRP A 59 -2.04 -17.40 -6.97
C TRP A 59 -1.15 -18.41 -6.23
N LEU A 60 -1.01 -18.26 -4.91
CA LEU A 60 -0.12 -19.11 -4.10
C LEU A 60 -0.65 -20.53 -3.85
N ASN A 61 -1.95 -20.77 -4.05
CA ASN A 61 -2.51 -22.11 -4.05
C ASN A 61 -2.15 -22.88 -5.33
N THR A 62 -1.90 -22.15 -6.42
CA THR A 62 -1.55 -22.70 -7.74
C THR A 62 -0.04 -22.98 -7.87
N GLU A 63 0.83 -22.00 -7.66
CA GLU A 63 2.29 -22.17 -7.88
C GLU A 63 3.03 -22.80 -6.70
N ARG A 64 2.53 -22.62 -5.47
CA ARG A 64 3.15 -23.10 -4.21
C ARG A 64 4.67 -22.85 -4.10
N PRO A 65 5.15 -21.61 -4.26
CA PRO A 65 6.57 -21.30 -4.15
C PRO A 65 7.10 -21.44 -2.71
N ALA A 66 8.42 -21.52 -2.55
CA ALA A 66 9.06 -21.63 -1.23
C ALA A 66 8.72 -20.44 -0.29
N TYR A 67 8.50 -19.24 -0.84
CA TYR A 67 8.13 -18.02 -0.11
C TYR A 67 6.62 -17.88 0.16
N ARG A 68 5.84 -18.94 -0.06
CA ARG A 68 4.37 -18.90 0.01
C ARG A 68 3.88 -18.39 1.37
N ASN A 69 4.45 -18.88 2.45
CA ASN A 69 3.96 -18.54 3.80
C ASN A 69 4.27 -17.07 4.12
N GLU A 70 5.44 -16.58 3.71
CA GLU A 70 5.86 -15.20 3.86
C GLU A 70 4.96 -14.25 3.06
N ALA A 71 4.61 -14.62 1.82
CA ALA A 71 3.71 -13.82 0.98
C ALA A 71 2.28 -13.78 1.55
N LEU A 72 1.75 -14.91 2.03
CA LEU A 72 0.44 -14.95 2.71
C LEU A 72 0.44 -14.12 4.01
N GLN A 73 1.51 -14.19 4.79
CA GLN A 73 1.66 -13.41 6.01
C GLN A 73 1.74 -11.91 5.71
N ALA A 74 2.53 -11.51 4.71
CA ALA A 74 2.64 -10.12 4.28
C ALA A 74 1.28 -9.57 3.83
N SER A 75 0.54 -10.35 3.03
CA SER A 75 -0.82 -10.02 2.59
C SER A 75 -1.79 -9.79 3.75
N ALA A 76 -1.87 -10.75 4.66
CA ALA A 76 -2.75 -10.65 5.82
C ALA A 76 -2.35 -9.50 6.76
N THR A 77 -1.05 -9.18 6.85
CA THR A 77 -0.56 -8.06 7.66
C THR A 77 -0.94 -6.72 7.05
N PHE A 78 -0.77 -6.57 5.73
CA PHE A 78 -1.21 -5.39 4.99
C PHE A 78 -2.72 -5.16 5.13
N MET A 79 -3.54 -6.21 4.95
CA MET A 79 -5.00 -6.14 5.14
C MET A 79 -5.39 -5.73 6.57
N LYS A 80 -4.76 -6.31 7.61
CA LYS A 80 -5.04 -5.91 9.00
C LYS A 80 -4.71 -4.44 9.26
N ARG A 81 -3.69 -3.91 8.59
CA ARG A 81 -3.27 -2.51 8.72
C ARG A 81 -4.24 -1.56 8.02
N THR A 82 -4.76 -1.89 6.85
CA THR A 82 -5.81 -1.08 6.20
C THR A 82 -7.09 -1.04 7.02
N GLN A 83 -7.51 -2.16 7.61
CA GLN A 83 -8.63 -2.22 8.55
C GLN A 83 -8.40 -1.34 9.79
N ARG A 84 -7.17 -1.32 10.32
CA ARG A 84 -6.80 -0.44 11.43
C ARG A 84 -6.88 1.03 11.03
N LEU A 85 -6.35 1.41 9.87
CA LEU A 85 -6.43 2.78 9.36
C LEU A 85 -7.89 3.23 9.22
N SER A 86 -8.75 2.39 8.63
CA SER A 86 -10.19 2.62 8.49
C SER A 86 -10.87 2.84 9.85
N LYS A 87 -10.54 2.04 10.87
CA LYS A 87 -11.02 2.25 12.25
C LYS A 87 -10.52 3.55 12.86
N MET A 88 -9.26 3.92 12.63
CA MET A 88 -8.69 5.17 13.16
C MET A 88 -9.44 6.40 12.65
N MET A 89 -10.00 6.38 11.44
CA MET A 89 -10.80 7.50 10.93
C MET A 89 -12.01 7.84 11.82
N ASN A 90 -12.52 6.86 12.57
CA ASN A 90 -13.68 6.99 13.45
C ASN A 90 -13.31 7.37 14.90
N THR A 91 -12.02 7.46 15.24
CA THR A 91 -11.55 7.67 16.63
C THR A 91 -10.85 9.01 16.84
N ALA A 92 -11.08 10.00 15.95
CA ALA A 92 -10.46 11.33 15.99
C ALA A 92 -8.92 11.29 16.24
N PRO A 93 -8.15 10.63 15.36
CA PRO A 93 -6.73 10.42 15.53
C PRO A 93 -5.97 11.72 15.32
N THR A 94 -4.81 11.85 15.98
CA THR A 94 -3.89 12.96 15.74
C THR A 94 -3.18 12.80 14.39
N LEU A 95 -2.69 13.92 13.85
CA LEU A 95 -1.90 13.91 12.61
C LEU A 95 -0.67 12.99 12.72
N THR A 96 0.04 13.03 13.85
CA THR A 96 1.22 12.18 14.09
C THR A 96 0.87 10.69 14.11
N GLU A 97 -0.26 10.30 14.70
CA GLU A 97 -0.72 8.91 14.68
C GLU A 97 -1.04 8.45 13.26
N LEU A 98 -1.69 9.30 12.46
CA LEU A 98 -1.99 8.99 11.07
C LEU A 98 -0.76 8.91 10.18
N GLN A 99 0.19 9.83 10.34
CA GLN A 99 1.47 9.78 9.62
C GLN A 99 2.23 8.49 9.94
N LYS A 100 2.29 8.10 11.23
CA LYS A 100 2.92 6.85 11.66
C LYS A 100 2.21 5.62 11.08
N GLU A 101 0.89 5.61 11.05
CA GLU A 101 0.13 4.50 10.48
C GLU A 101 0.31 4.43 8.95
N ALA A 102 0.31 5.57 8.25
CA ALA A 102 0.58 5.63 6.82
C ALA A 102 1.99 5.16 6.46
N ASP A 103 3.01 5.57 7.24
CA ASP A 103 4.38 5.08 7.07
C ASP A 103 4.49 3.57 7.30
N SER A 104 3.77 3.05 8.30
CA SER A 104 3.71 1.61 8.57
C SER A 104 3.04 0.87 7.40
N LEU A 105 1.89 1.38 6.93
CA LEU A 105 1.14 0.79 5.83
C LEU A 105 1.97 0.73 4.55
N TYR A 106 2.79 1.74 4.30
CA TYR A 106 3.71 1.77 3.17
C TYR A 106 4.80 0.69 3.26
N LEU A 107 5.36 0.45 4.46
CA LEU A 107 6.34 -0.62 4.65
C LEU A 107 5.73 -2.00 4.40
N GLU A 108 4.51 -2.24 4.88
CA GLU A 108 3.79 -3.49 4.61
C GLU A 108 3.47 -3.65 3.13
N TRP A 109 3.08 -2.55 2.46
CA TRP A 109 2.88 -2.53 1.01
C TRP A 109 4.15 -2.94 0.24
N GLN A 110 5.31 -2.38 0.61
CA GLN A 110 6.58 -2.75 -0.01
C GLN A 110 6.90 -4.24 0.19
N ALA A 111 6.63 -4.78 1.39
CA ALA A 111 6.84 -6.18 1.69
C ALA A 111 6.01 -7.09 0.76
N ILE A 112 4.70 -6.87 0.64
CA ILE A 112 3.86 -7.67 -0.27
C ILE A 112 4.25 -7.45 -1.74
N TYR A 113 4.49 -6.21 -2.16
CA TYR A 113 4.84 -5.90 -3.55
C TYR A 113 6.09 -6.64 -4.03
N SER A 114 7.07 -6.84 -3.13
CA SER A 114 8.28 -7.62 -3.41
C SER A 114 8.00 -9.07 -3.82
N PHE A 115 6.89 -9.66 -3.36
CA PHE A 115 6.43 -10.98 -3.78
C PHE A 115 5.60 -10.91 -5.06
N LEU A 116 4.67 -9.95 -5.17
CA LEU A 116 3.82 -9.79 -6.36
C LEU A 116 4.64 -9.65 -7.65
N SER A 117 5.78 -8.95 -7.57
CA SER A 117 6.70 -8.78 -8.70
C SER A 117 7.24 -10.11 -9.27
N ARG A 118 7.21 -11.19 -8.47
CA ARG A 118 7.68 -12.54 -8.80
C ARG A 118 6.60 -13.42 -9.42
N CYS A 119 5.33 -12.99 -9.40
CA CYS A 119 4.23 -13.72 -10.02
C CYS A 119 4.44 -13.80 -11.54
N ASN A 120 4.47 -15.03 -12.07
CA ASN A 120 4.60 -15.30 -13.51
C ASN A 120 3.42 -16.12 -14.06
N THR A 121 2.30 -16.17 -13.33
CA THR A 121 1.07 -16.84 -13.74
C THR A 121 0.13 -15.91 -14.51
N ALA A 122 -1.02 -16.46 -14.93
CA ALA A 122 -2.14 -15.68 -15.45
C ALA A 122 -2.67 -14.63 -14.45
N ASP A 123 -2.46 -14.82 -13.14
CA ASP A 123 -2.91 -13.91 -12.08
C ASP A 123 -2.15 -12.58 -12.06
N ARG A 124 -0.99 -12.52 -12.74
CA ARG A 124 -0.12 -11.34 -12.79
C ARG A 124 -0.86 -10.08 -13.22
N ALA A 125 -1.81 -10.17 -14.14
CA ALA A 125 -2.58 -9.02 -14.63
C ALA A 125 -3.44 -8.42 -13.52
N TYR A 126 -4.20 -9.25 -12.80
CA TYR A 126 -5.07 -8.84 -11.69
C TYR A 126 -4.24 -8.28 -10.52
N LEU A 127 -3.19 -8.99 -10.12
CA LEU A 127 -2.27 -8.54 -9.06
C LEU A 127 -1.60 -7.20 -9.41
N SER A 128 -1.24 -7.00 -10.68
CA SER A 128 -0.66 -5.73 -11.14
C SER A 128 -1.66 -4.58 -11.15
N GLN A 129 -2.93 -4.85 -11.42
CA GLN A 129 -3.99 -3.84 -11.39
C GLN A 129 -4.26 -3.40 -9.94
N ALA A 130 -4.51 -4.35 -9.04
CA ALA A 130 -4.69 -4.08 -7.61
C ALA A 130 -3.49 -3.29 -7.04
N ALA A 131 -2.26 -3.68 -7.42
CA ALA A 131 -1.06 -2.98 -6.99
C ALA A 131 -0.98 -1.51 -7.44
N ARG A 132 -1.49 -1.19 -8.64
CA ARG A 132 -1.52 0.19 -9.14
C ARG A 132 -2.54 1.05 -8.40
N GLU A 133 -3.70 0.48 -8.11
CA GLU A 133 -4.78 1.17 -7.38
C GLU A 133 -4.35 1.44 -5.94
N ILE A 134 -3.82 0.42 -5.24
CA ILE A 134 -3.28 0.57 -3.87
C ILE A 134 -2.20 1.66 -3.83
N ARG A 135 -1.28 1.67 -4.79
CA ARG A 135 -0.23 2.69 -4.85
C ARG A 135 -0.81 4.11 -5.01
N THR A 136 -1.84 4.25 -5.84
CA THR A 136 -2.51 5.55 -6.05
C THR A 136 -3.09 6.05 -4.74
N ASP A 137 -3.83 5.19 -4.03
CA ASP A 137 -4.45 5.55 -2.76
C ASP A 137 -3.44 5.83 -1.65
N LEU A 138 -2.34 5.08 -1.57
CA LEU A 138 -1.25 5.35 -0.62
C LEU A 138 -0.57 6.70 -0.90
N THR A 139 -0.42 7.06 -2.17
CA THR A 139 0.17 8.34 -2.58
C THR A 139 -0.75 9.50 -2.21
N GLU A 140 -2.04 9.34 -2.46
CA GLU A 140 -3.06 10.32 -2.09
C GLU A 140 -3.13 10.49 -0.57
N LEU A 141 -3.20 9.39 0.19
CA LEU A 141 -3.18 9.40 1.66
C LEU A 141 -1.97 10.17 2.19
N ASN A 142 -0.78 9.84 1.69
CA ASN A 142 0.46 10.48 2.13
C ASN A 142 0.50 11.98 1.76
N SER A 143 -0.10 12.36 0.63
CA SER A 143 -0.20 13.76 0.22
C SER A 143 -1.13 14.53 1.17
N GLN A 144 -2.31 13.98 1.48
CA GLN A 144 -3.27 14.61 2.40
C GLN A 144 -2.73 14.74 3.83
N LEU A 145 -1.81 13.87 4.27
CA LEU A 145 -1.21 13.88 5.61
C LEU A 145 0.04 14.76 5.75
N ARG A 146 0.57 15.29 4.64
CA ARG A 146 1.80 16.09 4.63
C ARG A 146 1.60 17.52 4.08
N LEU A 147 0.37 17.88 3.75
CA LEU A 147 -0.09 19.24 3.48
C LEU A 147 -0.37 19.97 4.79
#